data_AF-A0A8C1URR1-F1
#
_entry.id   AF-A0A8C1URR1-F1
#
_cell.length_a   1.000
_cell.length_b   1.000
_cell.length_c   1.000
_cell.angle_alpha   90.00
_cell.angle_beta   90.00
_cell.angle_gamma   90.00
#
_symmetry.space_group_name_H-M   'P 1'
#
loop_
_entity.id
_entity.type
_entity.pdbx_description
1 polymer ?
#
loop_
_entity_poly.entity_id
_entity_poly.type
_entity_poly.pdbx_seq_one_letter_code
_entity_poly.pdbx_strand_id
1 'polypeptide(L)'
;MSTELKSWSDSRQYCRERGADLVIINTEEKQRHMSSFIKERVWIGLSDRKNEGIMKWVDNSPLNRGFWTRGQPDNNQGENEDCIELMPSDLILNNWNDLPCSQKKKGICEK
;
A
#
# COMPACT_ATOMS: atom_id res chain seq x y z
N MET A 1 2.72 11.61 5.34
CA MET A 1 3.25 10.29 5.78
C MET A 1 3.25 10.23 7.30
N SER A 2 3.08 9.06 7.90
CA SER A 2 3.29 8.88 9.34
C SER A 2 4.75 9.13 9.70
N THR A 3 4.98 9.61 10.92
CA THR A 3 6.33 9.88 11.45
C THR A 3 7.02 8.64 11.98
N GLU A 4 6.25 7.58 12.29
CA GLU A 4 6.72 6.34 12.91
C GLU A 4 6.47 5.14 12.00
N LEU A 5 7.29 4.10 12.19
CA LEU A 5 7.13 2.78 11.58
C LEU A 5 6.04 1.99 12.33
N LYS A 6 5.01 1.60 11.60
CA LYS A 6 3.78 1.00 12.15
C LYS A 6 3.33 -0.18 11.31
N SER A 7 2.51 -1.07 11.89
CA SER A 7 1.82 -2.08 11.09
C SER A 7 0.89 -1.39 10.08
N TRP A 8 0.39 -2.11 9.09
CA TRP A 8 -0.57 -1.51 8.16
C TRP A 8 -1.82 -1.00 8.90
N SER A 9 -2.36 -1.79 9.85
CA SER A 9 -3.53 -1.40 10.66
C SER A 9 -3.26 -0.15 11.50
N ASP A 10 -2.12 -0.12 12.19
CA ASP A 10 -1.75 1.01 13.04
C ASP A 10 -1.48 2.27 12.21
N SER A 11 -0.92 2.11 11.01
CA SER A 11 -0.70 3.22 10.06
C SER A 11 -2.03 3.78 9.57
N ARG A 12 -2.99 2.91 9.26
CA ARG A 12 -4.35 3.30 8.89
C ARG A 12 -5.06 4.05 10.02
N GLN A 13 -5.00 3.52 11.23
CA GLN A 13 -5.55 4.18 12.41
C GLN A 13 -4.93 5.56 12.62
N TYR A 14 -3.59 5.68 12.51
CA TYR A 14 -2.88 6.95 12.62
C TYR A 14 -3.40 8.01 11.63
N CYS A 15 -3.68 7.63 10.37
CA CYS A 15 -4.26 8.52 9.37
C CYS A 15 -5.70 8.93 9.75
N ARG A 16 -6.52 7.97 10.19
CA ARG A 16 -7.93 8.20 10.60
C ARG A 16 -8.07 9.15 11.76
N GLU A 17 -7.21 9.04 12.76
CA GLU A 17 -7.17 9.97 13.91
C GLU A 17 -6.86 11.43 13.48
N ARG A 18 -6.37 11.63 12.25
CA ARG A 18 -6.03 12.95 11.67
C ARG A 18 -7.00 13.37 10.56
N GLY A 19 -8.15 12.71 10.46
CA GLY A 19 -9.17 12.99 9.45
C GLY A 19 -8.73 12.64 8.03
N ALA A 20 -7.94 11.59 7.87
CA ALA A 20 -7.43 11.04 6.61
C ALA A 20 -7.62 9.50 6.58
N ASP A 21 -7.24 8.82 5.52
CA ASP A 21 -7.03 7.35 5.51
C ASP A 21 -5.71 7.04 4.77
N LEU A 22 -5.32 5.78 4.64
CA LEU A 22 -4.15 5.44 3.81
C LEU A 22 -4.43 5.78 2.33
N VAL A 23 -3.41 6.25 1.62
CA VAL A 23 -3.53 6.71 0.23
C VAL A 23 -4.12 5.65 -0.71
N ILE A 24 -5.02 6.09 -1.59
CA ILE A 24 -5.61 5.26 -2.64
C ILE A 24 -4.93 5.58 -3.96
N ILE A 25 -4.24 4.64 -4.60
CA ILE A 25 -3.58 4.90 -5.89
C ILE A 25 -4.35 4.20 -7.01
N ASN A 26 -5.35 4.88 -7.55
CA ASN A 26 -6.25 4.35 -8.57
C ASN A 26 -6.01 4.93 -9.98
N THR A 27 -5.01 5.82 -10.15
CA THR A 27 -4.61 6.37 -11.44
C THR A 27 -3.11 6.29 -11.64
N GLU A 28 -2.69 6.23 -12.91
CA GLU A 28 -1.28 6.24 -13.28
C GLU A 28 -0.60 7.58 -12.91
N GLU A 29 -1.30 8.70 -13.09
CA GLU A 29 -0.80 10.02 -12.69
C GLU A 29 -0.45 10.05 -11.21
N LYS A 30 -1.34 9.53 -10.36
CA LYS A 30 -1.10 9.46 -8.93
C LYS A 30 0.05 8.52 -8.59
N GLN A 31 0.14 7.35 -9.23
CA GLN A 31 1.26 6.44 -9.04
C GLN A 31 2.61 7.11 -9.36
N ARG A 32 2.69 7.85 -10.47
CA ARG A 32 3.90 8.59 -10.87
C ARG A 32 4.20 9.72 -9.89
N HIS A 33 3.19 10.48 -9.49
CA HIS A 33 3.34 11.54 -8.50
C HIS A 33 3.88 11.00 -7.18
N MET A 34 3.26 9.96 -6.63
CA MET A 34 3.71 9.29 -5.40
C MET A 34 5.14 8.79 -5.50
N SER A 35 5.47 8.08 -6.59
CA SER A 35 6.81 7.53 -6.80
C SER A 35 7.90 8.60 -6.96
N SER A 36 7.54 9.84 -7.35
CA SER A 36 8.52 10.92 -7.55
C SER A 36 9.12 11.48 -6.25
N PHE A 37 8.46 11.32 -5.10
CA PHE A 37 8.93 11.88 -3.83
C PHE A 37 9.15 10.84 -2.73
N ILE A 38 8.69 9.60 -2.91
CA ILE A 38 8.92 8.53 -1.94
C ILE A 38 10.36 8.01 -2.07
N LYS A 39 11.08 8.02 -0.94
CA LYS A 39 12.48 7.59 -0.84
C LYS A 39 12.69 6.33 0.01
N GLU A 40 11.61 5.81 0.58
CA GLU A 40 11.61 4.66 1.48
C GLU A 40 10.39 3.79 1.21
N ARG A 41 10.38 2.56 1.70
CA ARG A 41 9.23 1.65 1.54
C ARG A 41 8.10 2.08 2.46
N VAL A 42 6.89 2.17 1.92
CA VAL A 42 5.74 2.78 2.62
C VAL A 42 4.46 2.00 2.40
N TRP A 43 3.59 1.99 3.40
CA TRP A 43 2.25 1.43 3.27
C TRP A 43 1.34 2.32 2.42
N ILE A 44 0.56 1.69 1.54
CA ILE A 44 -0.56 2.28 0.81
C ILE A 44 -1.89 1.66 1.27
N GLY A 45 -3.02 2.25 0.90
CA GLY A 45 -4.34 1.85 1.35
C GLY A 45 -4.92 0.60 0.69
N LEU A 46 -4.09 -0.25 0.12
CA LEU A 46 -4.51 -1.47 -0.59
C LEU A 46 -4.25 -2.70 0.28
N SER A 47 -5.22 -3.61 0.34
CA SER A 47 -5.11 -4.88 1.07
C SER A 47 -6.20 -5.86 0.64
N ASP A 48 -5.99 -7.16 0.81
CA ASP A 48 -7.00 -8.21 0.65
C ASP A 48 -7.33 -8.93 1.97
N ARG A 49 -6.84 -8.42 3.11
CA ARG A 49 -7.12 -8.87 4.51
C ARG A 49 -8.56 -9.28 4.86
N LYS A 50 -9.55 -8.72 4.15
CA LYS A 50 -10.97 -9.02 4.37
C LYS A 50 -11.42 -10.30 3.64
N ASN A 51 -10.84 -10.56 2.47
CA ASN A 51 -11.14 -11.71 1.65
C ASN A 51 -9.94 -11.98 0.73
N GLU A 52 -9.21 -13.04 1.03
CA GLU A 52 -8.01 -13.49 0.34
C GLU A 52 -8.18 -13.47 -1.19
N GLY A 53 -7.21 -12.87 -1.89
CA GLY A 53 -7.24 -12.74 -3.35
C GLY A 53 -8.21 -11.67 -3.88
N ILE A 54 -8.96 -10.98 -3.02
CA ILE A 54 -9.82 -9.84 -3.39
C ILE A 54 -9.25 -8.55 -2.82
N MET A 55 -8.38 -7.93 -3.60
CA MET A 55 -7.74 -6.68 -3.25
C MET A 55 -8.74 -5.51 -3.21
N LYS A 56 -8.80 -4.80 -2.08
CA LYS A 56 -9.66 -3.64 -1.86
C LYS A 56 -8.89 -2.47 -1.28
N TRP A 57 -9.29 -1.28 -1.71
CA TRP A 57 -8.84 -0.04 -1.11
C TRP A 57 -9.52 0.21 0.23
N VAL A 58 -8.96 1.11 1.03
CA VAL A 58 -9.51 1.51 2.33
C VAL A 58 -10.94 2.08 2.26
N ASP A 59 -11.37 2.61 1.12
CA ASP A 59 -12.75 3.06 0.85
C ASP A 59 -13.70 1.94 0.40
N ASN A 60 -13.21 0.69 0.33
CA ASN A 60 -13.87 -0.52 -0.17
C ASN A 60 -14.05 -0.60 -1.69
N SER A 61 -13.51 0.34 -2.47
CA SER A 61 -13.47 0.19 -3.92
C SER A 61 -12.54 -0.97 -4.33
N PRO A 62 -12.87 -1.72 -5.40
CA PRO A 62 -12.03 -2.80 -5.88
C PRO A 62 -10.78 -2.27 -6.58
N LEU A 63 -9.71 -3.06 -6.59
CA LEU A 63 -8.56 -2.79 -7.46
C LEU A 63 -8.94 -3.01 -8.94
N ASN A 64 -8.72 -2.00 -9.78
CA ASN A 64 -8.84 -2.13 -11.24
C ASN A 64 -7.50 -2.53 -11.88
N ARG A 65 -6.44 -1.77 -11.59
CA ARG A 65 -5.07 -2.00 -12.07
C ARG A 65 -4.08 -1.82 -10.92
N GLY A 66 -3.23 -2.82 -10.71
CA GLY A 66 -2.09 -2.73 -9.78
C GLY A 66 -0.80 -2.36 -10.49
N PHE A 67 0.12 -1.73 -9.76
CA PHE A 67 1.45 -1.34 -10.23
C PHE A 67 2.53 -2.26 -9.65
N TRP A 68 2.30 -3.56 -9.79
CA TRP A 68 3.10 -4.64 -9.19
C TRP A 68 4.52 -4.68 -9.74
N THR A 69 5.49 -4.92 -8.85
CA THR A 69 6.81 -5.38 -9.30
C THR A 69 6.68 -6.73 -9.99
N ARG A 70 7.67 -7.09 -10.81
CA ARG A 70 7.62 -8.34 -11.57
C ARG A 70 7.52 -9.54 -10.63
N GLY A 71 6.51 -10.37 -10.82
CA GLY A 71 6.26 -11.56 -10.01
C GLY A 71 5.22 -11.37 -8.92
N GLN A 72 4.76 -10.14 -8.65
CA GLN A 72 3.79 -9.84 -7.59
C GLN A 72 2.36 -9.60 -8.12
N PRO A 73 1.33 -9.75 -7.26
CA PRO A 73 1.41 -10.30 -5.90
C PRO A 73 1.61 -11.82 -5.93
N ASP A 74 2.53 -12.33 -5.13
CA ASP A 74 2.89 -13.76 -5.06
C ASP A 74 2.35 -14.45 -3.80
N ASN A 75 1.83 -13.66 -2.85
CA ASN A 75 1.34 -14.12 -1.56
C ASN A 75 2.33 -15.07 -0.86
N ASN A 76 3.63 -14.90 -1.09
CA ASN A 76 4.76 -15.78 -0.76
C ASN A 76 4.39 -17.21 -0.33
N GLN A 77 3.63 -17.95 -1.16
CA GLN A 77 3.21 -19.33 -0.89
C GLN A 77 2.38 -19.56 0.41
N GLY A 78 1.55 -18.59 0.83
CA GLY A 78 0.63 -18.74 1.96
C GLY A 78 1.11 -18.12 3.28
N GLU A 79 1.98 -17.11 3.23
CA GLU A 79 2.45 -16.36 4.41
C GLU A 79 1.50 -15.22 4.86
N ASN A 80 0.28 -15.14 4.29
CA ASN A 80 -0.72 -14.09 4.55
C ASN A 80 -0.14 -12.68 4.33
N GLU A 81 0.37 -12.45 3.12
CA GLU A 81 0.91 -11.15 2.71
C GLU A 81 -0.19 -10.17 2.30
N ASP A 82 -1.09 -9.83 3.20
CA ASP A 82 -2.34 -9.18 2.77
C ASP A 82 -2.24 -7.64 2.57
N CYS A 83 -1.04 -7.05 2.68
CA CYS A 83 -0.84 -5.61 2.79
C CYS A 83 0.19 -5.08 1.79
N ILE A 84 -0.16 -4.00 1.10
CA ILE A 84 0.66 -3.53 -0.02
C ILE A 84 1.57 -2.37 0.38
N GLU A 85 2.85 -2.52 0.06
CA GLU A 85 3.82 -1.43 0.08
C GLU A 85 4.06 -0.83 -1.31
N LEU A 86 4.42 0.45 -1.33
CA LEU A 86 5.05 1.11 -2.47
C LEU A 86 6.54 1.27 -2.18
N MET A 87 7.37 0.83 -3.13
CA MET A 87 8.82 0.88 -3.05
C MET A 87 9.40 2.05 -3.86
N PRO A 88 10.49 2.69 -3.40
CA PRO A 88 11.27 3.59 -4.24
C PRO A 88 11.95 2.78 -5.34
N SER A 89 11.72 3.14 -6.60
CA SER A 89 12.21 2.42 -7.78
C SER A 89 12.21 3.32 -9.02
N ASP A 90 13.15 3.08 -9.95
CA ASP A 90 13.14 3.72 -11.28
C ASP A 90 11.98 3.21 -12.15
N LEU A 91 11.50 1.98 -11.88
CA LEU A 91 10.32 1.41 -12.52
C LEU A 91 9.06 1.85 -11.78
N ILE A 92 8.72 3.13 -11.89
CA ILE A 92 7.66 3.77 -11.10
C ILE A 92 6.25 3.22 -11.35
N LEU A 93 6.04 2.40 -12.39
CA LEU A 93 4.77 1.70 -12.65
C LEU A 93 4.79 0.22 -12.23
N ASN A 94 5.87 -0.24 -11.61
CA ASN A 94 6.12 -1.64 -11.23
C ASN A 94 6.88 -1.70 -9.91
N ASN A 95 6.32 -1.12 -8.85
CA ASN A 95 7.00 -0.96 -7.58
C ASN A 95 6.12 -1.27 -6.36
N TRP A 96 5.02 -1.99 -6.55
CA TRP A 96 4.22 -2.52 -5.45
C TRP A 96 4.62 -3.94 -5.09
N ASN A 97 4.57 -4.25 -3.80
CA ASN A 97 4.80 -5.57 -3.23
C ASN A 97 3.76 -5.80 -2.13
N ASP A 98 3.16 -6.98 -2.10
CA ASP A 98 2.46 -7.53 -0.94
C ASP A 98 3.47 -7.96 0.13
N LEU A 99 3.09 -7.82 1.40
CA LEU A 99 3.91 -8.18 2.55
C LEU A 99 3.01 -8.51 3.75
N PRO A 100 3.52 -9.21 4.77
CA PRO A 100 2.76 -9.45 5.99
C PRO A 100 2.42 -8.11 6.64
N CYS A 101 1.14 -7.91 6.96
CA CYS A 101 0.63 -6.65 7.51
C CYS A 101 1.28 -6.22 8.84
N SER A 102 1.96 -7.15 9.52
CA SER A 102 2.69 -6.93 10.78
C SER A 102 4.00 -6.14 10.60
N GLN A 103 4.54 -6.10 9.38
CA GLN A 103 5.75 -5.35 9.03
C GLN A 103 5.61 -3.87 9.43
N LYS A 104 6.71 -3.26 9.90
CA LYS A 104 6.70 -1.89 10.40
C LYS A 104 7.23 -0.94 9.34
N LYS A 105 6.35 -0.11 8.77
CA LYS A 105 6.67 0.90 7.74
C LYS A 105 5.93 2.19 8.02
N LYS A 106 6.35 3.29 7.40
CA LYS A 106 5.53 4.52 7.41
C LYS A 106 4.33 4.34 6.49
N GLY A 107 3.19 4.91 6.86
CA GLY A 107 2.01 4.99 6.00
C GLY A 107 1.91 6.33 5.31
N ILE A 108 1.46 6.35 4.05
CA ILE A 108 1.07 7.59 3.39
C ILE A 108 -0.41 7.85 3.70
N CYS A 109 -0.69 8.99 4.34
CA CYS A 109 -2.07 9.42 4.59
C CYS A 109 -2.56 10.35 3.48
N GLU A 110 -3.83 10.23 3.12
CA GLU A 110 -4.56 11.08 2.18
C GLU A 110 -5.92 11.48 2.77
N LYS A 111 -6.34 12.71 2.52
CA LYS A 111 -7.66 13.23 2.91
C LYS A 111 -8.64 13.13 1.75
#